data_AF-A0A3M1U4W5-F1
#
_entry.id   AF-A0A3M1U4W5-F1
#
_cell.length_a   1.000
_cell.length_b   1.000
_cell.length_c   1.000
_cell.angle_alpha   90.00
_cell.angle_beta   90.00
_cell.angle_gamma   90.00
#
_symmetry.space_group_name_H-M   'P 1'
#
loop_
_entity.id
_entity.type
_entity.pdbx_description
1 polymer ?
#
loop_
_entity_poly.entity_id
_entity_poly.type
_entity_poly.pdbx_seq_one_letter_code
_entity_poly.pdbx_strand_id
1 'polypeptide(L)'
;MYGYAQQRQYASESVLSTGNWYKIGLTETGIYKIDQAFLSQLGINTGSIDPRNIRLYGNGGGMLPQANAAFRHDDLVENAIEVVGEADGSFDPGDYIL
;
A
#
# COMPACT_ATOMS: atom_id res chain seq x y z
N MET A 1 21.47 9.15 35.12
CA MET A 1 21.84 8.72 33.76
C MET A 1 20.83 9.34 32.81
N TYR A 2 21.20 10.39 32.08
CA TYR A 2 20.28 11.08 31.17
C TYR A 2 20.23 10.31 29.85
N GLY A 3 19.07 9.75 29.51
CA GLY A 3 18.86 9.08 28.23
C GLY A 3 18.79 10.11 27.11
N TYR A 4 19.66 10.00 26.12
CA TYR A 4 19.59 10.79 24.90
C TYR A 4 18.27 10.49 24.19
N ALA A 5 17.53 11.53 23.81
CA ALA A 5 16.37 11.36 22.95
C ALA A 5 16.81 10.69 21.64
N GLN A 6 16.22 9.56 21.28
CA GLN A 6 16.50 8.94 19.99
C GLN A 6 16.13 9.93 18.88
N GLN A 7 17.13 10.32 18.10
CA GLN A 7 16.93 11.13 16.90
C GLN A 7 16.14 10.30 15.90
N ARG A 8 14.91 10.74 15.55
CA ARG A 8 14.14 10.10 14.49
C ARG A 8 14.89 10.25 13.18
N GLN A 9 15.07 9.13 12.49
CA GLN A 9 15.52 9.11 11.10
C GLN A 9 14.28 9.22 10.21
N TYR A 10 14.30 10.23 9.36
CA TYR A 10 13.26 10.51 8.39
C TYR A 10 13.68 9.94 7.03
N ALA A 11 12.72 9.44 6.25
CA ALA A 11 12.96 9.11 4.86
C ALA A 11 13.39 10.39 4.13
N SER A 12 14.38 10.29 3.23
CA SER A 12 14.84 11.43 2.46
C SER A 12 13.77 11.92 1.48
N GLU A 13 12.92 11.02 1.00
CA GLU A 13 11.78 11.28 0.11
C GLU A 13 10.65 10.31 0.47
N SER A 14 9.40 10.74 0.30
CA SER A 14 8.23 9.86 0.52
C SER A 14 8.05 8.90 -0.65
N VAL A 15 7.57 7.68 -0.40
CA VAL A 15 7.10 6.75 -1.43
C VAL A 15 6.02 7.41 -2.30
N LEU A 16 5.20 8.30 -1.72
CA LEU A 16 4.16 9.05 -2.44
C LEU A 16 4.72 10.10 -3.43
N SER A 17 6.02 10.40 -3.38
CA SER A 17 6.64 11.41 -4.24
C SER A 17 6.63 11.03 -5.73
N THR A 18 6.52 9.73 -6.04
CA THR A 18 6.54 9.21 -7.41
C THR A 18 5.52 8.08 -7.58
N GLY A 19 5.12 7.81 -8.82
CA GLY A 19 4.19 6.74 -9.16
C GLY A 19 2.73 7.20 -9.32
N ASN A 20 1.88 6.25 -9.72
CA ASN A 20 0.44 6.45 -9.89
C ASN A 20 -0.29 5.88 -8.68
N TRP A 21 -0.95 6.74 -7.90
CA TRP A 21 -1.55 6.36 -6.62
C TRP A 21 -3.07 6.29 -6.68
N TYR A 22 -3.60 5.19 -6.17
CA TYR A 22 -5.03 4.99 -5.98
C TYR A 22 -5.29 4.67 -4.51
N LYS A 23 -6.33 5.27 -3.93
CA LYS A 23 -6.67 5.10 -2.51
C LYS A 23 -7.84 4.14 -2.37
N ILE A 24 -7.70 3.19 -1.47
CA ILE A 24 -8.73 2.21 -1.11
C ILE A 24 -9.06 2.41 0.36
N GLY A 25 -10.34 2.60 0.67
CA GLY A 25 -10.84 2.66 2.04
C GLY A 25 -11.36 1.29 2.48
N LEU A 26 -10.89 0.80 3.63
CA LEU A 26 -11.37 -0.44 4.23
C LEU A 26 -12.19 -0.12 5.48
N THR A 27 -13.33 -0.80 5.65
CA THR A 27 -14.21 -0.63 6.83
C THR A 27 -14.01 -1.73 7.86
N GLU A 28 -13.47 -2.88 7.45
CA GLU A 28 -13.33 -4.07 8.27
C GLU A 28 -11.94 -4.69 8.07
N THR A 29 -11.58 -5.62 8.95
CA THR A 29 -10.35 -6.41 8.81
C THR A 29 -10.67 -7.72 8.09
N GLY A 30 -9.84 -8.11 7.12
CA GLY A 30 -10.02 -9.35 6.39
C GLY A 30 -9.07 -9.45 5.19
N ILE A 31 -9.21 -10.53 4.43
CA ILE A 31 -8.54 -10.70 3.14
C ILE A 31 -9.42 -10.05 2.08
N TYR A 32 -8.82 -9.21 1.24
CA TYR A 32 -9.52 -8.51 0.15
C TYR A 32 -8.97 -8.97 -1.18
N LYS A 33 -9.88 -9.28 -2.11
CA LYS A 33 -9.50 -9.58 -3.49
C LYS A 33 -9.58 -8.30 -4.31
N ILE A 34 -8.46 -7.92 -4.92
CA ILE A 34 -8.38 -6.83 -5.90
C ILE A 34 -8.23 -7.48 -7.28
N ASP A 35 -9.29 -7.42 -8.08
CA ASP A 35 -9.31 -7.99 -9.43
C ASP A 35 -9.43 -6.92 -10.52
N GLN A 36 -9.44 -7.38 -11.77
CA GLN A 36 -9.48 -6.53 -12.95
C GLN A 36 -10.71 -5.60 -12.92
N ALA A 37 -11.84 -6.11 -12.43
CA ALA A 37 -13.09 -5.36 -12.35
C ALA A 37 -12.99 -4.24 -11.31
N PHE A 38 -12.41 -4.52 -10.14
CA PHE A 38 -12.15 -3.50 -9.12
C PHE A 38 -11.21 -2.39 -9.65
N LEU A 39 -10.10 -2.76 -10.29
CA LEU A 39 -9.18 -1.78 -10.86
C LEU A 39 -9.86 -0.93 -11.95
N SER A 40 -10.67 -1.55 -12.81
CA SER A 40 -11.45 -0.85 -13.84
C SER A 40 -12.45 0.14 -13.23
N GLN A 41 -13.09 -0.19 -12.10
CA GLN A 41 -13.99 0.73 -11.38
C GLN A 41 -13.25 1.96 -10.83
N LEU A 42 -11.95 1.84 -10.53
CA LEU A 42 -11.08 2.96 -10.16
C LEU A 42 -10.62 3.80 -11.37
N GLY A 43 -11.06 3.46 -12.58
CA GLY A 43 -10.64 4.13 -13.83
C GLY A 43 -9.25 3.71 -14.32
N ILE A 44 -8.73 2.60 -13.81
CA ILE A 44 -7.40 2.11 -14.14
C ILE A 44 -7.46 1.30 -15.43
N ASN A 45 -6.58 1.60 -16.40
CA ASN A 45 -6.46 0.81 -17.62
C ASN A 45 -5.62 -0.46 -17.37
N THR A 46 -6.28 -1.56 -17.03
CA THR A 46 -5.62 -2.83 -16.67
C THR A 46 -4.80 -3.45 -17.80
N GLY A 47 -5.20 -3.24 -19.07
CA GLY A 47 -4.46 -3.76 -20.23
C GLY A 47 -3.12 -3.08 -20.50
N SER A 48 -2.77 -2.05 -19.72
CA SER A 48 -1.46 -1.36 -19.76
C SER A 48 -0.63 -1.57 -18.51
N ILE A 49 -1.10 -2.41 -17.57
CA ILE A 49 -0.46 -2.64 -16.30
C ILE A 49 0.21 -4.00 -16.31
N ASP A 50 1.50 -3.98 -16.00
CA ASP A 50 2.23 -5.17 -15.60
C ASP A 50 1.94 -5.44 -14.11
N PRO A 51 1.27 -6.56 -13.76
CA PRO A 51 0.89 -6.87 -12.38
C PRO A 51 2.07 -6.89 -11.41
N ARG A 52 3.29 -7.21 -11.89
CA ARG A 52 4.52 -7.30 -11.08
C ARG A 52 4.99 -5.94 -10.55
N ASN A 53 4.48 -4.86 -11.13
CA ASN A 53 4.76 -3.49 -10.70
C ASN A 53 3.74 -2.94 -9.71
N ILE A 54 2.69 -3.71 -9.40
CA ILE A 54 1.70 -3.29 -8.41
C ILE A 54 2.32 -3.41 -7.02
N ARG A 55 2.06 -2.39 -6.20
CA ARG A 55 2.57 -2.26 -4.84
C ARG A 55 1.42 -1.78 -3.97
N LEU A 56 1.30 -2.34 -2.77
CA LEU A 56 0.30 -1.92 -1.79
C LEU A 56 1.03 -1.29 -0.61
N TYR A 57 0.59 -0.10 -0.21
CA TYR A 57 1.19 0.62 0.91
C TYR A 57 0.13 0.97 1.94
N GLY A 58 0.47 0.86 3.21
CA GLY A 58 -0.42 1.23 4.30
C GLY A 58 0.21 1.00 5.66
N ASN A 59 -0.18 1.82 6.62
CA ASN A 59 0.27 1.70 8.02
C ASN A 59 -0.85 1.19 8.94
N GLY A 60 -1.87 0.56 8.35
CA GLY A 60 -3.10 0.18 9.02
C GLY A 60 -3.99 1.37 9.41
N GLY A 61 -5.02 1.09 10.21
CA GLY A 61 -5.95 2.07 10.73
C GLY A 61 -6.32 1.69 12.16
N GLY A 62 -6.10 2.61 13.09
CA GLY A 62 -6.44 2.43 14.50
C GLY A 62 -6.57 3.79 15.17
N MET A 63 -7.08 3.81 16.40
CA MET A 63 -7.17 5.05 17.15
C MET A 63 -5.77 5.62 17.38
N LEU A 64 -5.58 6.89 17.02
CA LEU A 64 -4.29 7.55 17.23
C LEU A 64 -3.96 7.61 18.72
N PRO A 65 -2.72 7.29 19.13
CA PRO A 65 -2.32 7.39 20.52
C PRO A 65 -2.31 8.85 20.97
N GLN A 66 -2.86 9.12 22.16
CA GLN A 66 -2.86 10.46 22.76
C GLN A 66 -1.44 10.95 23.08
N ALA A 67 -0.52 10.03 23.41
CA ALA A 67 0.87 10.39 23.68
C ALA A 67 1.57 10.90 22.40
N ASN A 68 2.13 12.10 22.48
CA ASN A 68 2.92 12.69 21.39
C ASN A 68 4.24 11.95 21.13
N ALA A 69 4.80 11.30 22.16
CA ALA A 69 6.00 10.49 22.08
C ALA A 69 5.76 9.07 21.53
N ALA A 70 4.51 8.66 21.33
CA ALA A 70 4.21 7.36 20.75
C ALA A 70 4.79 7.22 19.33
N PHE A 71 5.24 6.00 19.02
CA PHE A 71 5.77 5.66 17.71
C PHE A 71 4.76 5.94 16.60
N ARG A 72 5.27 6.44 15.47
CA ARG A 72 4.54 6.61 14.21
C ARG A 72 5.54 6.31 13.09
N HIS A 73 5.09 5.58 12.09
CA HIS A 73 5.85 5.45 10.85
C HIS A 73 6.01 6.84 10.23
N ASP A 74 7.19 7.10 9.73
CA ASP A 74 7.49 8.37 9.06
C ASP A 74 6.81 8.48 7.69
N ASP A 75 6.77 7.35 6.98
CA ASP A 75 6.17 7.22 5.66
C ASP A 75 5.31 5.94 5.57
N LEU A 76 4.67 5.70 4.43
CA LEU A 76 3.91 4.47 4.22
C LEU A 76 4.84 3.25 4.09
N VAL A 77 4.46 2.17 4.76
CA VAL A 77 5.13 0.87 4.66
C VAL A 77 4.49 0.04 3.56
N GLU A 78 5.30 -0.69 2.80
CA GLU A 78 4.83 -1.64 1.80
C GLU A 78 4.24 -2.88 2.48
N ASN A 79 3.02 -3.25 2.09
CA ASN A 79 2.34 -4.45 2.53
C ASN A 79 2.69 -5.60 1.59
N ALA A 80 2.92 -6.78 2.18
CA ALA A 80 3.02 -8.00 1.40
C ALA A 80 1.68 -8.28 0.69
N ILE A 81 1.78 -8.64 -0.58
CA ILE A 81 0.64 -9.02 -1.42
C ILE A 81 0.97 -10.32 -2.15
N GLU A 82 -0.05 -11.09 -2.47
CA GLU A 82 0.04 -12.20 -3.41
C GLU A 82 -0.57 -11.76 -4.74
N VAL A 83 0.16 -11.93 -5.85
CA VAL A 83 -0.34 -11.62 -7.19
C VAL A 83 -0.50 -12.93 -7.96
N VAL A 84 -1.72 -13.21 -8.41
CA VAL A 84 -2.06 -14.41 -9.17
C VAL A 84 -2.34 -14.02 -10.60
N GLY A 85 -1.68 -14.69 -11.55
CA GLY A 85 -1.85 -14.46 -12.99
C GLY A 85 -0.76 -13.59 -13.65
N GLU A 86 0.22 -13.10 -12.89
CA GLU A 86 1.24 -12.13 -13.36
C GLU A 86 2.25 -12.61 -14.43
N ALA A 87 2.10 -13.84 -14.95
CA ALA A 87 3.11 -14.51 -15.75
C ALA A 87 3.31 -13.91 -17.16
N ASP A 88 2.26 -13.32 -17.73
CA ASP A 88 2.27 -12.76 -19.08
C ASP A 88 2.50 -11.24 -19.12
N GLY A 89 2.56 -10.60 -17.94
CA GLY A 89 2.77 -9.16 -17.82
C GLY A 89 1.56 -8.30 -18.18
N SER A 90 0.36 -8.89 -18.24
CA SER A 90 -0.93 -8.19 -18.35
C SER A 90 -1.78 -8.46 -17.12
N PHE A 91 -2.69 -7.55 -16.77
CA PHE A 91 -3.69 -7.78 -15.74
C PHE A 91 -5.04 -8.12 -16.40
N ASP A 92 -5.26 -9.42 -16.57
CA ASP A 92 -6.32 -10.00 -17.40
C ASP A 92 -7.55 -10.47 -16.59
N PRO A 93 -8.66 -10.78 -17.28
CA PRO A 93 -9.83 -11.38 -16.64
C PRO A 93 -9.50 -12.74 -16.02
N GLY A 94 -9.37 -12.77 -14.69
CA GLY A 94 -8.98 -13.96 -13.93
C GLY A 94 -7.86 -13.68 -12.93
N ASP A 95 -7.11 -12.60 -13.16
CA ASP A 95 -6.01 -12.18 -12.32
C ASP A 95 -6.50 -11.42 -11.10
N TYR A 96 -5.75 -11.52 -10.01
CA TYR A 96 -6.08 -10.84 -8.77
C TYR A 96 -4.91 -10.71 -7.81
N ILE A 97 -5.09 -9.78 -6.87
CA ILE A 97 -4.20 -9.54 -5.75
C ILE A 97 -4.94 -9.91 -4.45
N LEU A 98 -4.22 -10.51 -3.49
CA LEU A 98 -4.66 -10.75 -2.12
C LEU A 98 -3.76 -10.05 -1.10
#